data_AF-A0A356ZW11-F1
#
_entry.id   AF-A0A356ZW11-F1
#
_cell.length_a   1.000
_cell.length_b   1.000
_cell.length_c   1.000
_cell.angle_alpha   90.00
_cell.angle_beta   90.00
_cell.angle_gamma   90.00
#
_symmetry.space_group_name_H-M   'P 1'
#
loop_
_entity.id
_entity.type
_entity.pdbx_description
1 polymer ?
#
loop_
_entity_poly.entity_id
_entity_poly.type
_entity_poly.pdbx_seq_one_letter_code
_entity_poly.pdbx_strand_id
1 'polypeptide(L)'
;VFMADRIIILSKNPARITADLSVPLPYPRNRKSQEFIDLVDSVYKIVTGRNDEQEALPPKTGDELNAPRDRVRLAPIPYGHVSMVSGLLELVADRGNRDDLYRLGSELFLEVDDLLPVTETAELFHLAEVKEGDLTLTGLGQQFADADVSERKRIIREQLKDVPLFNLIERVLRNKTNHAMPKEFFNDILEEHFSVAEAERQLTTAINWGRFAELFHYDPDSELVYLSPDQKTPDENGSDSYKKSE
;
A
#
# COMPACT_ATOMS: atom_id res chain seq x y z
N VAL A 1 -12.01 -6.52 18.83
CA VAL A 1 -11.92 -7.74 19.69
C VAL A 1 -12.46 -7.55 21.11
N PHE A 2 -12.17 -6.44 21.79
CA PHE A 2 -12.47 -6.26 23.22
C PHE A 2 -13.96 -6.42 23.62
N MET A 3 -14.89 -6.07 22.73
CA MET A 3 -16.33 -6.16 22.98
C MET A 3 -17.03 -7.34 22.29
N ALA A 4 -16.32 -8.15 21.51
CA ALA A 4 -16.93 -9.16 20.64
C ALA A 4 -16.87 -10.57 21.25
N ASP A 5 -17.98 -11.31 21.28
CA ASP A 5 -18.02 -12.72 21.71
C ASP A 5 -17.66 -13.71 20.58
N ARG A 6 -17.54 -13.22 19.36
CA ARG A 6 -17.20 -13.99 18.16
C ARG A 6 -16.44 -13.11 17.16
N ILE A 7 -15.43 -13.67 16.51
CA ILE A 7 -14.62 -13.00 15.48
C ILE A 7 -14.76 -13.80 14.20
N ILE A 8 -15.27 -13.16 13.15
CA ILE A 8 -15.34 -13.73 11.80
C ILE A 8 -14.27 -13.04 10.96
N ILE A 9 -13.39 -13.84 10.36
CA ILE A 9 -12.36 -13.34 9.45
C ILE A 9 -12.81 -13.66 8.03
N LEU A 10 -12.73 -12.66 7.16
CA LEU A 10 -13.10 -12.76 5.75
C LEU A 10 -11.85 -12.62 4.87
N SER A 11 -11.76 -13.38 3.77
CA SER A 11 -10.74 -13.19 2.75
C SER A 11 -10.93 -11.86 2.01
N LYS A 12 -9.84 -11.31 1.46
CA LYS A 12 -9.94 -10.21 0.48
C LYS A 12 -10.53 -10.72 -0.84
N ASN A 13 -11.29 -9.83 -1.47
CA ASN A 13 -12.08 -9.99 -2.70
C ASN A 13 -11.72 -11.19 -3.60
N PRO A 14 -12.64 -12.19 -3.77
CA PRO A 14 -14.00 -12.26 -3.22
C PRO A 14 -14.01 -12.63 -1.73
N ALA A 15 -14.90 -11.98 -0.97
CA ALA A 15 -15.04 -12.21 0.47
C ALA A 15 -15.61 -13.62 0.76
N ARG A 16 -14.85 -14.43 1.48
CA ARG A 16 -15.26 -15.74 2.01
C ARG A 16 -14.91 -15.81 3.49
N ILE A 17 -15.71 -16.53 4.28
CA ILE A 17 -15.37 -16.80 5.68
C ILE A 17 -14.14 -17.70 5.69
N THR A 18 -13.03 -17.18 6.20
CA THR A 18 -11.76 -17.89 6.32
C THR A 18 -11.51 -18.37 7.75
N ALA A 19 -12.06 -17.71 8.76
CA ALA A 19 -12.07 -18.22 10.13
C ALA A 19 -13.30 -17.75 10.91
N ASP A 20 -13.65 -18.55 11.92
CA ASP A 20 -14.74 -18.31 12.84
C ASP A 20 -14.26 -18.69 14.25
N LEU A 21 -13.97 -17.67 15.06
CA LEU A 21 -13.38 -17.81 16.39
C LEU A 21 -14.38 -17.39 17.45
N SER A 22 -14.67 -18.27 18.40
CA SER A 22 -15.43 -17.91 19.61
C SER A 22 -14.50 -17.26 20.64
N VAL A 23 -14.98 -16.24 21.35
CA VAL A 23 -14.19 -15.52 22.37
C VAL A 23 -14.72 -15.88 23.76
N PRO A 24 -14.15 -16.90 24.45
CA PRO A 24 -14.68 -17.40 25.71
C PRO A 24 -14.31 -16.53 26.93
N LEU A 25 -13.73 -15.34 26.73
CA LEU A 25 -13.21 -14.51 27.82
C LEU A 25 -14.35 -13.72 28.52
N PRO A 26 -14.50 -13.84 29.85
CA PRO A 26 -15.57 -13.18 30.59
C PRO A 26 -15.38 -11.66 30.65
N TYR A 27 -16.50 -10.93 30.75
CA TYR A 27 -16.49 -9.48 30.98
C TYR A 27 -16.33 -9.14 32.47
N PRO A 28 -15.65 -8.03 32.83
CA PRO A 28 -14.87 -7.15 31.94
C PRO A 28 -13.53 -7.81 31.55
N ARG A 29 -13.18 -7.74 30.25
CA ARG A 29 -11.96 -8.35 29.73
C ARG A 29 -10.73 -7.56 30.17
N ASN A 30 -9.64 -8.26 30.49
CA ASN A 30 -8.37 -7.65 30.86
C ASN A 30 -7.39 -7.71 29.67
N ARG A 31 -7.08 -6.56 29.06
CA ARG A 31 -6.16 -6.47 27.91
C ARG A 31 -4.73 -6.92 28.24
N LYS A 32 -4.38 -6.97 29.52
CA LYS A 32 -3.07 -7.39 30.01
C LYS A 32 -3.03 -8.87 30.41
N SER A 33 -4.15 -9.59 30.34
CA SER A 33 -4.13 -11.03 30.66
C SER A 33 -3.50 -11.81 29.52
N GLN A 34 -2.79 -12.88 29.85
CA GLN A 34 -2.10 -13.69 28.84
C GLN A 34 -3.09 -14.29 27.84
N GLU A 35 -4.25 -14.72 28.31
CA GLU A 35 -5.29 -15.33 27.47
C GLU A 35 -5.87 -14.34 26.45
N PHE A 36 -5.94 -13.05 26.80
CA PHE A 36 -6.36 -12.01 25.86
C PHE A 36 -5.27 -11.72 24.83
N ILE A 37 -4.01 -11.66 25.26
CA ILE A 37 -2.85 -11.45 24.38
C ILE A 37 -2.76 -12.57 23.34
N ASP A 38 -2.79 -13.83 23.79
CA ASP A 38 -2.70 -15.02 22.93
C ASP A 38 -3.85 -15.07 21.90
N LEU A 39 -5.05 -14.65 22.31
CA LEU A 39 -6.20 -14.58 21.39
C LEU A 39 -5.97 -13.55 20.29
N VAL A 40 -5.51 -12.34 20.61
CA VAL A 40 -5.32 -11.30 19.59
C VAL A 40 -4.14 -11.64 18.68
N ASP A 41 -3.05 -12.18 19.24
CA ASP A 41 -1.93 -12.73 18.47
C ASP A 41 -2.41 -13.80 17.46
N SER A 42 -3.28 -14.73 17.89
CA SER A 42 -3.86 -15.72 16.98
C SER A 42 -4.65 -15.10 15.83
N VAL A 43 -5.34 -13.97 16.07
CA VAL A 43 -6.06 -13.24 15.01
C VAL A 43 -5.06 -12.67 14.00
N TYR A 44 -3.98 -12.02 14.46
CA TYR A 44 -2.94 -11.51 13.57
C TYR A 44 -2.32 -12.63 12.72
N LYS A 45 -1.93 -13.74 13.35
CA LYS A 45 -1.42 -14.94 12.66
C LYS A 45 -2.32 -15.42 11.54
N ILE A 46 -3.63 -15.50 11.80
CA ILE A 46 -4.59 -15.99 10.82
C ILE A 46 -4.77 -15.01 9.66
N VAL A 47 -4.78 -13.71 9.95
CA VAL A 47 -4.98 -12.68 8.91
C VAL A 47 -3.75 -12.53 8.04
N THR A 48 -2.55 -12.53 8.63
CA THR A 48 -1.31 -12.31 7.88
C THR A 48 -0.72 -13.58 7.27
N GLY A 49 -0.89 -14.74 7.92
CA GLY A 49 -0.34 -16.02 7.44
C GLY A 49 -1.04 -16.59 6.19
N ARG A 50 -2.15 -15.99 5.75
CA ARG A 50 -2.92 -16.48 4.59
C ARG A 50 -2.64 -15.74 3.29
N ASN A 51 -1.83 -14.69 3.30
CA ASN A 51 -1.37 -14.05 2.06
C ASN A 51 -0.54 -15.04 1.21
N ASP A 52 0.24 -15.93 1.85
CA ASP A 52 1.06 -16.95 1.17
C ASP A 52 0.23 -18.07 0.50
N GLU A 53 -0.94 -18.43 1.06
CA GLU A 53 -1.77 -19.53 0.55
C GLU A 53 -2.69 -19.09 -0.62
N GLN A 54 -2.93 -17.79 -0.80
CA GLN A 54 -3.76 -17.25 -1.87
C GLN A 54 -3.03 -17.07 -3.22
N GLU A 55 -1.71 -17.25 -3.27
CA GLU A 55 -0.96 -17.35 -4.54
C GLU A 55 -1.16 -18.70 -5.27
N ALA A 56 -1.78 -19.69 -4.64
CA ALA A 56 -2.22 -20.90 -5.31
C ALA A 56 -3.48 -20.63 -6.15
N LEU A 57 -3.30 -19.96 -7.29
CA LEU A 57 -4.29 -19.85 -8.35
C LEU A 57 -4.89 -21.24 -8.63
N PRO A 58 -6.24 -21.40 -8.66
CA PRO A 58 -6.83 -22.65 -9.10
C PRO A 58 -6.43 -22.92 -10.56
N PRO A 59 -6.27 -24.19 -10.98
CA PRO A 59 -5.93 -24.52 -12.36
C PRO A 59 -6.99 -23.92 -13.29
N LYS A 60 -6.52 -23.11 -14.25
CA LYS A 60 -7.34 -22.44 -15.27
C LYS A 60 -8.27 -23.47 -15.91
N THR A 61 -9.55 -23.38 -15.60
CA THR A 61 -10.59 -24.16 -16.28
C THR A 61 -10.80 -23.52 -17.65
N GLY A 62 -10.83 -24.35 -18.69
CA GLY A 62 -10.59 -23.99 -20.10
C GLY A 62 -11.60 -23.08 -20.82
N ASP A 63 -12.36 -22.24 -20.11
CA ASP A 63 -13.36 -21.32 -20.71
C ASP A 63 -12.88 -19.86 -20.85
N GLU A 64 -11.70 -19.48 -20.32
CA GLU A 64 -11.17 -18.11 -20.43
C GLU A 64 -10.41 -17.81 -21.74
N LEU A 65 -10.53 -18.66 -22.77
CA LEU A 65 -9.82 -18.48 -24.04
C LEU A 65 -10.42 -17.38 -24.95
N ASN A 66 -11.56 -16.77 -24.60
CA ASN A 66 -12.27 -15.80 -25.43
C ASN A 66 -12.61 -14.44 -24.78
N ALA A 67 -12.01 -14.08 -23.65
CA ALA A 67 -12.08 -12.71 -23.14
C ALA A 67 -10.97 -11.84 -23.78
N PRO A 68 -11.24 -10.58 -24.20
CA PRO A 68 -10.20 -9.69 -24.72
C PRO A 68 -9.06 -9.55 -23.71
N ARG A 69 -7.86 -10.00 -24.11
CA ARG A 69 -6.70 -10.22 -23.25
C ARG A 69 -5.93 -8.97 -22.78
N ASP A 70 -6.48 -7.77 -22.94
CA ASP A 70 -5.70 -6.52 -22.80
C ASP A 70 -6.16 -5.51 -21.73
N ARG A 71 -7.10 -5.87 -20.86
CA ARG A 71 -7.42 -4.99 -19.72
C ARG A 71 -6.49 -5.30 -18.56
N VAL A 72 -5.43 -4.50 -18.40
CA VAL A 72 -4.62 -4.46 -17.16
C VAL A 72 -5.58 -4.23 -16.01
N ARG A 73 -5.81 -5.25 -15.17
CA ARG A 73 -6.62 -5.07 -13.96
C ARG A 73 -5.77 -4.32 -12.95
N LEU A 74 -6.23 -3.14 -12.52
CA LEU A 74 -5.62 -2.43 -11.42
C LEU A 74 -5.89 -3.22 -10.13
N ALA A 75 -4.82 -3.65 -9.47
CA ALA A 75 -4.90 -4.20 -8.13
C ALA A 75 -5.09 -3.05 -7.12
N PRO A 76 -5.91 -3.22 -6.06
CA PRO A 76 -6.05 -2.21 -5.04
C PRO A 76 -4.76 -2.05 -4.25
N ILE A 77 -4.36 -0.81 -3.98
CA ILE A 77 -3.26 -0.50 -3.05
C ILE A 77 -3.80 -0.42 -1.62
N PRO A 78 -3.03 -0.85 -0.60
CA PRO A 78 -3.42 -0.73 0.80
C PRO A 78 -3.43 0.73 1.25
N TYR A 79 -4.29 1.08 2.21
CA TYR A 79 -4.52 2.47 2.64
C TYR A 79 -3.55 2.95 3.73
N GLY A 80 -2.36 2.36 3.85
CA GLY A 80 -1.35 2.82 4.79
C GLY A 80 -0.92 4.25 4.49
N HIS A 81 -0.95 5.11 5.52
CA HIS A 81 -0.53 6.50 5.40
C HIS A 81 0.98 6.63 5.64
N VAL A 82 1.64 7.55 4.92
CA VAL A 82 3.11 7.72 4.95
C VAL A 82 3.67 7.85 6.37
N SER A 83 3.01 8.66 7.20
CA SER A 83 3.41 8.91 8.59
C SER A 83 3.30 7.65 9.46
N MET A 84 2.26 6.84 9.25
CA MET A 84 2.06 5.60 10.00
C MET A 84 3.07 4.54 9.57
N VAL A 85 3.31 4.38 8.26
CA VAL A 85 4.34 3.47 7.75
C VAL A 85 5.71 3.88 8.29
N SER A 86 6.04 5.17 8.23
CA SER A 86 7.32 5.67 8.75
C SER A 86 7.50 5.39 10.24
N GLY A 87 6.51 5.74 11.06
CA GLY A 87 6.56 5.51 12.51
C GLY A 87 6.59 4.02 12.88
N LEU A 88 5.89 3.17 12.14
CA LEU A 88 5.93 1.72 12.32
C LEU A 88 7.34 1.17 12.05
N LEU A 89 7.95 1.54 10.92
CA LEU A 89 9.28 1.04 10.55
C LEU A 89 10.37 1.55 11.50
N GLU A 90 10.30 2.81 11.93
CA GLU A 90 11.20 3.37 12.96
C GLU A 90 11.10 2.59 14.28
N LEU A 91 9.88 2.35 14.77
CA LEU A 91 9.67 1.60 16.01
C LEU A 91 10.23 0.18 15.93
N VAL A 92 10.08 -0.49 14.79
CA VAL A 92 10.58 -1.85 14.59
C VAL A 92 12.11 -1.86 14.45
N ALA A 93 12.69 -0.84 13.79
CA ALA A 93 14.14 -0.69 13.68
C ALA A 93 14.79 -0.53 15.07
N ASP A 94 14.22 0.32 15.93
CA ASP A 94 14.65 0.51 17.32
C ASP A 94 14.62 -0.78 18.17
N ARG A 95 13.88 -1.79 17.71
CA ARG A 95 13.71 -3.09 18.38
C ARG A 95 14.53 -4.22 17.79
N GLY A 96 15.46 -3.89 16.90
CA GLY A 96 16.29 -4.90 16.24
C GLY A 96 15.62 -5.54 15.03
N ASN A 97 14.84 -4.74 14.29
CA ASN A 97 14.30 -5.04 12.96
C ASN A 97 13.21 -6.11 12.88
N ARG A 98 12.69 -6.59 14.02
CA ARG A 98 11.57 -7.53 14.06
C ARG A 98 10.75 -7.32 15.32
N ASP A 99 9.43 -7.29 15.20
CA ASP A 99 8.52 -7.27 16.34
C ASP A 99 7.16 -7.89 15.99
N ASP A 100 6.42 -8.22 17.03
CA ASP A 100 5.09 -8.83 16.99
C ASP A 100 4.02 -7.75 16.74
N LEU A 101 3.12 -7.99 15.77
CA LEU A 101 2.10 -7.03 15.36
C LEU A 101 1.10 -6.69 16.48
N TYR A 102 0.79 -7.62 17.37
CA TYR A 102 -0.06 -7.32 18.53
C TYR A 102 0.61 -6.32 19.47
N ARG A 103 1.91 -6.49 19.73
CA ARG A 103 2.68 -5.55 20.56
C ARG A 103 2.76 -4.18 19.92
N LEU A 104 3.08 -4.13 18.63
CA LEU A 104 3.15 -2.91 17.84
C LEU A 104 1.80 -2.18 17.85
N GLY A 105 0.70 -2.89 17.56
CA GLY A 105 -0.65 -2.32 17.59
C GLY A 105 -1.04 -1.79 18.98
N SER A 106 -0.71 -2.52 20.04
CA SER A 106 -1.00 -2.09 21.41
C SER A 106 -0.26 -0.81 21.81
N GLU A 107 0.96 -0.60 21.32
CA GLU A 107 1.78 0.56 21.67
C GLU A 107 1.51 1.78 20.81
N LEU A 108 1.23 1.56 19.53
CA LEU A 108 0.76 2.60 18.61
C LEU A 108 -0.71 2.95 18.84
N PHE A 109 -1.39 2.25 19.75
CA PHE A 109 -2.84 2.35 20.01
C PHE A 109 -3.69 2.14 18.75
N LEU A 110 -3.21 1.30 17.82
CA LEU A 110 -3.88 0.97 16.58
C LEU A 110 -4.71 -0.30 16.75
N GLU A 111 -5.90 -0.31 16.16
CA GLU A 111 -6.68 -1.53 16.00
C GLU A 111 -6.12 -2.36 14.82
N VAL A 112 -6.60 -3.61 14.70
CA VAL A 112 -6.11 -4.55 13.67
C VAL A 112 -6.38 -4.00 12.27
N ASP A 113 -7.56 -3.44 12.06
CA ASP A 113 -8.00 -2.83 10.81
C ASP A 113 -7.29 -1.52 10.46
N ASP A 114 -6.68 -0.85 11.44
CA ASP A 114 -5.82 0.31 11.21
C ASP A 114 -4.36 -0.11 10.94
N LEU A 115 -3.85 -1.13 11.66
CA LEU A 115 -2.47 -1.58 11.53
C LEU A 115 -2.23 -2.36 10.24
N LEU A 116 -3.14 -3.25 9.85
CA LEU A 116 -2.95 -4.12 8.68
C LEU A 116 -2.73 -3.33 7.37
N PRO A 117 -3.50 -2.28 7.04
CA PRO A 117 -3.21 -1.47 5.85
C PRO A 117 -1.81 -0.86 5.88
N VAL A 118 -1.29 -0.51 7.06
CA VAL A 118 0.06 0.05 7.21
C VAL A 118 1.12 -1.01 6.95
N THR A 119 0.94 -2.22 7.49
CA THR A 119 1.88 -3.34 7.28
C THR A 119 1.86 -3.80 5.83
N GLU A 120 0.67 -3.92 5.23
CA GLU A 120 0.50 -4.27 3.81
C GLU A 120 1.12 -3.21 2.89
N THR A 121 1.04 -1.92 3.22
CA THR A 121 1.75 -0.87 2.47
C THR A 121 3.28 -1.01 2.60
N ALA A 122 3.78 -1.37 3.79
CA ALA A 122 5.20 -1.63 3.97
C ALA A 122 5.68 -2.83 3.14
N GLU A 123 4.88 -3.88 3.04
CA GLU A 123 5.14 -5.04 2.16
C GLU A 123 5.06 -4.67 0.68
N LEU A 124 4.05 -3.91 0.27
CA LEU A 124 3.89 -3.42 -1.11
C LEU A 124 5.13 -2.65 -1.59
N PHE A 125 5.78 -1.90 -0.70
CA PHE A 125 7.00 -1.14 -1.00
C PHE A 125 8.28 -1.89 -0.63
N HIS A 126 8.21 -3.19 -0.37
CA HIS A 126 9.35 -4.05 -0.07
C HIS A 126 10.19 -3.56 1.14
N LEU A 127 9.57 -2.83 2.06
CA LEU A 127 10.21 -2.31 3.28
C LEU A 127 10.14 -3.30 4.43
N ALA A 128 9.12 -4.15 4.45
CA ALA A 128 8.94 -5.17 5.46
C ALA A 128 8.39 -6.46 4.85
N GLU A 129 8.52 -7.53 5.61
CA GLU A 129 7.86 -8.81 5.40
C GLU A 129 7.00 -9.12 6.62
N VAL A 130 5.76 -9.54 6.41
CA VAL A 130 4.85 -9.92 7.48
C VAL A 130 4.57 -11.41 7.38
N LYS A 131 4.87 -12.15 8.45
CA LYS A 131 4.64 -13.59 8.50
C LYS A 131 4.11 -13.99 9.86
N GLU A 132 2.98 -14.70 9.86
CA GLU A 132 2.41 -15.30 11.08
C GLU A 132 2.35 -14.31 12.27
N GLY A 133 1.86 -13.09 12.05
CA GLY A 133 1.74 -12.06 13.09
C GLY A 133 3.03 -11.32 13.43
N ASP A 134 4.17 -11.68 12.86
CA ASP A 134 5.43 -10.96 13.03
C ASP A 134 5.72 -10.06 11.83
N LEU A 135 6.24 -8.86 12.08
CA LEU A 135 6.77 -7.96 11.06
C LEU A 135 8.29 -7.91 11.17
N THR A 136 8.97 -8.13 10.05
CA THR A 136 10.43 -8.05 9.93
C THR A 136 10.83 -7.03 8.87
N LEU A 137 11.76 -6.12 9.18
CA LEU A 137 12.26 -5.14 8.21
C LEU A 137 13.19 -5.79 7.18
N THR A 138 13.00 -5.47 5.91
CA THR A 138 13.99 -5.78 4.87
C THR A 138 15.21 -4.87 5.00
N GLY A 139 16.27 -5.13 4.23
CA GLY A 139 17.41 -4.20 4.16
C GLY A 139 17.01 -2.80 3.67
N LEU A 140 16.02 -2.72 2.75
CA LEU A 140 15.48 -1.44 2.28
C LEU A 140 14.65 -0.75 3.36
N GLY A 141 13.87 -1.51 4.14
CA GLY A 141 13.11 -0.96 5.28
C GLY A 141 14.00 -0.37 6.37
N GLN A 142 15.11 -1.04 6.68
CA GLN A 142 16.12 -0.52 7.62
C GLN A 142 16.73 0.77 7.09
N GLN A 143 17.15 0.78 5.82
CA GLN A 143 17.66 1.99 5.17
C GLN A 143 16.64 3.13 5.21
N PHE A 144 15.35 2.84 4.96
CA PHE A 144 14.28 3.83 5.03
C PHE A 144 14.10 4.38 6.45
N ALA A 145 14.12 3.51 7.47
CA ALA A 145 13.97 3.93 8.87
C ALA A 145 15.11 4.87 9.31
N ASP A 146 16.36 4.55 8.93
CA ASP A 146 17.54 5.34 9.27
C ASP A 146 17.72 6.59 8.40
N ALA A 147 17.03 6.67 7.26
CA ALA A 147 17.19 7.73 6.27
C ALA A 147 16.57 9.06 6.71
N ASP A 148 17.15 10.15 6.19
CA ASP A 148 16.51 11.46 6.23
C ASP A 148 15.31 11.54 5.29
N VAL A 149 14.56 12.66 5.37
CA VAL A 149 13.35 12.87 4.57
C VAL A 149 13.64 12.77 3.06
N SER A 150 14.77 13.28 2.57
CA SER A 150 15.07 13.29 1.14
C SER A 150 15.31 11.88 0.62
N GLU A 151 16.07 11.09 1.37
CA GLU A 151 16.35 9.70 1.00
C GLU A 151 15.10 8.82 1.12
N ARG A 152 14.25 9.03 2.12
CA ARG A 152 12.94 8.35 2.23
C ARG A 152 12.06 8.61 1.00
N LYS A 153 11.99 9.86 0.52
CA LYS A 153 11.26 10.21 -0.71
C LYS A 153 11.82 9.47 -1.91
N ARG A 154 13.16 9.38 -2.03
CA ARG A 154 13.83 8.69 -3.13
C ARG A 154 13.53 7.19 -3.12
N ILE A 155 13.62 6.54 -1.96
CA ILE A 155 13.31 5.12 -1.78
C ILE A 155 11.88 4.85 -2.25
N ILE A 156 10.91 5.58 -1.71
CA ILE A 156 9.50 5.37 -2.06
C ILE A 156 9.24 5.66 -3.53
N ARG A 157 9.81 6.74 -4.09
CA ARG A 157 9.66 7.04 -5.53
C ARG A 157 10.10 5.86 -6.40
N GLU A 158 11.17 5.16 -6.03
CA GLU A 158 11.59 3.97 -6.76
C GLU A 158 10.55 2.85 -6.67
N GLN A 159 10.01 2.59 -5.48
CA GLN A 159 9.00 1.54 -5.27
C GLN A 159 7.68 1.84 -6.00
N LEU A 160 7.30 3.12 -6.13
CA LEU A 160 6.09 3.50 -6.85
C LEU A 160 6.10 3.11 -8.33
N LYS A 161 7.29 2.93 -8.94
CA LYS A 161 7.41 2.51 -10.35
C LYS A 161 6.90 1.09 -10.59
N ASP A 162 6.88 0.25 -9.56
CA ASP A 162 6.39 -1.12 -9.67
C ASP A 162 4.87 -1.22 -9.50
N VAL A 163 4.21 -0.10 -9.12
CA VAL A 163 2.78 -0.07 -8.85
C VAL A 163 1.99 0.48 -10.06
N PRO A 164 1.11 -0.31 -10.71
CA PRO A 164 0.43 0.07 -11.96
C PRO A 164 -0.34 1.39 -11.92
N LEU A 165 -0.96 1.73 -10.78
CA LEU A 165 -1.73 2.96 -10.62
C LEU A 165 -0.86 4.22 -10.77
N PHE A 166 0.34 4.23 -10.20
CA PHE A 166 1.25 5.37 -10.28
C PHE A 166 1.79 5.54 -11.71
N ASN A 167 2.13 4.42 -12.37
CA ASN A 167 2.51 4.41 -13.79
C ASN A 167 1.41 4.95 -14.70
N LEU A 168 0.15 4.62 -14.42
CA LEU A 168 -1.01 5.15 -15.15
C LEU A 168 -1.11 6.66 -14.99
N ILE A 169 -1.08 7.16 -13.75
CA ILE A 169 -1.18 8.60 -13.45
C ILE A 169 -0.04 9.35 -14.15
N GLU A 170 1.21 8.92 -13.95
CA GLU A 170 2.38 9.58 -14.53
C GLU A 170 2.31 9.61 -16.06
N ARG A 171 1.95 8.49 -16.69
CA ARG A 171 1.81 8.39 -18.16
C ARG A 171 0.76 9.36 -18.69
N VAL A 172 -0.41 9.42 -18.05
CA VAL A 172 -1.49 10.33 -18.45
C VAL A 172 -1.01 11.78 -18.37
N LEU A 173 -0.36 12.17 -17.28
CA LEU A 173 0.14 13.53 -17.10
C LEU A 173 1.25 13.87 -18.10
N ARG A 174 2.22 12.97 -18.32
CA ARG A 174 3.29 13.19 -19.32
C ARG A 174 2.77 13.40 -20.74
N ASN A 175 1.68 12.72 -21.10
CA ASN A 175 1.09 12.82 -22.44
C ASN A 175 0.22 14.08 -22.66
N LYS A 176 -0.07 14.85 -21.61
CA LYS A 176 -0.86 16.09 -21.71
C LYS A 176 0.06 17.30 -21.85
N THR A 177 -0.31 18.22 -22.74
CA THR A 177 0.51 19.40 -23.08
C THR A 177 0.80 20.29 -21.86
N ASN A 178 -0.14 20.40 -20.92
CA ASN A 178 0.01 21.17 -19.68
C ASN A 178 0.46 20.31 -18.49
N HIS A 179 0.73 19.03 -18.70
CA HIS A 179 1.07 18.04 -17.66
C HIS A 179 0.12 18.00 -16.46
N ALA A 180 -1.15 18.34 -16.67
CA ALA A 180 -2.15 18.42 -15.62
C ALA A 180 -3.47 17.78 -16.08
N MET A 181 -4.16 17.11 -15.16
CA MET A 181 -5.47 16.52 -15.37
C MET A 181 -6.36 16.68 -14.13
N PRO A 182 -7.68 16.89 -14.30
CA PRO A 182 -8.62 16.86 -13.19
C PRO A 182 -8.58 15.51 -12.48
N LYS A 183 -8.67 15.53 -11.15
CA LYS A 183 -8.80 14.35 -10.30
C LYS A 183 -9.93 13.43 -10.79
N GLU A 184 -11.07 14.02 -11.17
CA GLU A 184 -12.25 13.29 -11.63
C GLU A 184 -11.97 12.38 -12.83
N PHE A 185 -11.08 12.79 -13.75
CA PHE A 185 -10.68 11.95 -14.88
C PHE A 185 -10.02 10.64 -14.42
N PHE A 186 -9.25 10.67 -13.34
CA PHE A 186 -8.64 9.46 -12.79
C PHE A 186 -9.66 8.62 -12.03
N ASN A 187 -10.61 9.24 -11.34
CA ASN A 187 -11.73 8.53 -10.72
C ASN A 187 -12.53 7.75 -11.76
N ASP A 188 -12.91 8.38 -12.88
CA ASP A 188 -13.63 7.73 -13.98
C ASP A 188 -12.91 6.46 -14.47
N ILE A 189 -11.58 6.51 -14.62
CA ILE A 189 -10.78 5.34 -15.01
C ILE A 189 -10.79 4.26 -13.92
N LEU A 190 -10.63 4.65 -12.66
CA LEU A 190 -10.62 3.72 -11.53
C LEU A 190 -11.97 3.05 -11.31
N GLU A 191 -13.08 3.71 -11.63
CA GLU A 191 -14.43 3.18 -11.55
C GLU A 191 -14.70 2.04 -12.55
N GLU A 192 -13.88 1.89 -13.60
CA GLU A 192 -13.92 0.69 -14.45
C GLU A 192 -13.44 -0.59 -13.73
N HIS A 193 -12.72 -0.42 -12.61
CA HIS A 193 -12.09 -1.50 -11.84
C HIS A 193 -12.64 -1.64 -10.42
N PHE A 194 -13.15 -0.55 -9.84
CA PHE A 194 -13.55 -0.45 -8.45
C PHE A 194 -14.94 0.18 -8.32
N SER A 195 -15.60 0.02 -7.18
CA SER A 195 -16.79 0.83 -6.87
C SER A 195 -16.41 2.31 -6.72
N VAL A 196 -17.33 3.24 -6.96
CA VAL A 196 -17.13 4.71 -6.76
C VAL A 196 -16.39 5.05 -5.46
N ALA A 197 -16.89 4.55 -4.32
CA ALA A 197 -16.27 4.81 -3.01
C ALA A 197 -14.87 4.23 -2.87
N GLU A 198 -14.56 3.16 -3.61
CA GLU A 198 -13.26 2.52 -3.61
C GLU A 198 -12.30 3.25 -4.56
N ALA A 199 -12.75 3.65 -5.75
CA ALA A 199 -11.97 4.46 -6.68
C ALA A 199 -11.47 5.75 -6.02
N GLU A 200 -12.35 6.47 -5.33
CA GLU A 200 -12.01 7.70 -4.60
C GLU A 200 -10.97 7.45 -3.49
N ARG A 201 -11.10 6.34 -2.74
CA ARG A 201 -10.10 5.95 -1.72
C ARG A 201 -8.76 5.61 -2.36
N GLN A 202 -8.76 4.79 -3.41
CA GLN A 202 -7.56 4.39 -4.15
C GLN A 202 -6.82 5.62 -4.71
N LEU A 203 -7.55 6.56 -5.32
CA LEU A 203 -6.97 7.78 -5.87
C LEU A 203 -6.41 8.69 -4.77
N THR A 204 -7.15 8.86 -3.67
CA THR A 204 -6.67 9.67 -2.53
C THR A 204 -5.39 9.09 -1.94
N THR A 205 -5.31 7.77 -1.76
CA THR A 205 -4.10 7.09 -1.30
C THR A 205 -2.95 7.26 -2.30
N ALA A 206 -3.20 7.10 -3.60
CA ALA A 206 -2.19 7.32 -4.63
C ALA A 206 -1.70 8.77 -4.66
N ILE A 207 -2.59 9.77 -4.47
CA ILE A 207 -2.22 11.17 -4.38
C ILE A 207 -1.31 11.44 -3.19
N ASN A 208 -1.64 10.89 -2.02
CA ASN A 208 -0.82 11.10 -0.81
C ASN A 208 0.60 10.53 -0.98
N TRP A 209 0.72 9.31 -1.51
CA TRP A 209 2.02 8.69 -1.79
C TRP A 209 2.78 9.38 -2.92
N GLY A 210 2.09 9.75 -4.01
CA GLY A 210 2.68 10.45 -5.15
C GLY A 210 3.22 11.82 -4.77
N ARG A 211 2.51 12.57 -3.92
CA ARG A 211 2.98 13.85 -3.37
C ARG A 211 4.18 13.67 -2.45
N PHE A 212 4.15 12.69 -1.56
CA PHE A 212 5.27 12.41 -0.67
C PHE A 212 6.54 12.11 -1.47
N ALA A 213 6.44 11.19 -2.43
CA ALA A 213 7.53 10.79 -3.31
C ALA A 213 7.93 11.88 -4.32
N GLU A 214 7.19 13.00 -4.36
CA GLU A 214 7.32 14.08 -5.33
C GLU A 214 7.22 13.56 -6.79
N LEU A 215 6.44 12.51 -7.02
CA LEU A 215 6.19 11.97 -8.37
C LEU A 215 5.24 12.86 -9.16
N PHE A 216 4.25 13.43 -8.48
CA PHE A 216 3.31 14.42 -9.01
C PHE A 216 2.73 15.22 -7.83
N HIS A 217 2.04 16.31 -8.15
CA HIS A 217 1.41 17.21 -7.20
C HIS A 217 -0.11 17.17 -7.33
N TYR A 218 -0.78 17.68 -6.31
CA TYR A 218 -2.22 17.85 -6.28
C TYR A 218 -2.56 19.20 -5.67
N ASP A 219 -3.40 19.95 -6.36
CA ASP A 219 -3.98 21.20 -5.88
C ASP A 219 -5.43 20.94 -5.42
N PRO A 220 -5.76 21.09 -4.12
CA PRO A 220 -7.11 20.87 -3.62
C PRO A 220 -8.11 21.94 -4.04
N ASP A 221 -7.66 23.15 -4.41
CA ASP A 221 -8.57 24.24 -4.80
C ASP A 221 -9.05 24.07 -6.24
N SER A 222 -8.17 23.64 -7.13
CA SER A 222 -8.49 23.37 -8.54
C SER A 222 -8.78 21.90 -8.84
N GLU A 223 -8.58 21.01 -7.87
CA GLU A 223 -8.68 19.55 -7.99
C GLU A 223 -7.84 18.97 -9.15
N LEU A 224 -6.69 19.59 -9.44
CA LEU A 224 -5.79 19.16 -10.50
C LEU A 224 -4.66 18.30 -9.94
N VAL A 225 -4.40 17.17 -10.59
CA VAL A 225 -3.16 16.41 -10.45
C VAL A 225 -2.20 16.86 -11.56
N TYR A 226 -0.95 17.17 -11.24
CA TYR A 226 -0.01 17.73 -12.21
C TYR A 226 1.46 17.39 -11.94
N LEU A 227 2.31 17.45 -12.98
CA LEU A 227 3.77 17.36 -12.85
C LEU A 227 4.39 18.75 -12.68
N SER A 228 5.41 18.87 -11.84
CA SER A 228 6.20 20.11 -11.76
C SER A 228 7.01 20.32 -13.04
N PRO A 229 7.16 21.56 -13.54
CA PRO A 229 7.91 21.88 -14.76
C PRO A 229 9.37 21.37 -14.74
N ASP A 230 9.95 21.22 -13.54
CA ASP A 230 11.34 20.79 -13.32
C ASP A 230 11.54 19.27 -13.41
N GLN A 231 10.49 18.47 -13.63
CA GLN A 231 10.61 17.02 -13.86
C GLN A 231 10.91 16.63 -15.31
N LYS A 232 11.52 17.55 -16.08
CA LYS A 232 12.19 17.20 -17.33
C LYS A 232 13.41 16.33 -16.99
N THR A 233 13.24 15.01 -17.06
CA THR A 233 14.39 14.14 -17.32
C THR A 233 15.08 14.62 -18.59
N PRO A 234 16.42 14.69 -18.62
CA PRO A 234 17.13 15.07 -19.83
C PRO A 234 16.88 13.97 -20.85
N ASP A 235 16.11 14.27 -21.89
CA ASP A 235 16.01 13.39 -23.05
C ASP A 235 17.42 13.19 -23.61
N GLU A 236 17.85 11.93 -23.62
CA GLU A 236 18.90 11.42 -24.51
C GLU A 236 18.43 11.63 -25.96
N ASN A 237 18.59 12.85 -26.49
CA ASN A 237 18.59 13.11 -27.92
C ASN A 237 19.28 14.45 -28.18
N GLY A 238 20.59 14.36 -28.38
CA GLY A 238 21.44 15.45 -28.83
C GLY A 238 22.63 14.94 -29.64
N SER A 239 22.46 13.87 -30.42
CA SER A 239 23.32 13.60 -31.56
C SER A 239 22.81 14.40 -32.77
N ASP A 240 23.77 14.95 -33.51
CA ASP A 240 23.64 15.77 -34.71
C ASP A 240 23.04 17.17 -34.53
N SER A 241 23.92 18.19 -34.49
CA SER A 241 24.41 18.83 -35.73
C SER A 241 24.89 20.26 -35.47
N TYR A 242 26.21 20.46 -35.41
CA TYR A 242 26.81 21.75 -35.79
C TYR A 242 28.03 21.51 -36.67
N LYS A 243 27.76 21.47 -37.99
CA LYS A 243 28.72 21.76 -39.03
C LYS A 243 28.71 23.28 -39.28
N LYS A 244 29.93 23.84 -39.36
CA LYS A 244 30.38 25.06 -40.07
C LYS A 244 30.04 26.46 -39.53
N SER A 245 31.11 27.15 -39.12
CA SER A 245 31.64 28.48 -39.57
C SER A 245 32.41 29.06 -38.37
N GLU A 246 33.69 29.41 -38.40
CA GLU A 246 34.61 29.96 -39.42
C GLU A 246 36.00 29.31 -39.36
#